data_AF-A0A7Y8FK65-F1
#
_entry.id   AF-A0A7Y8FK65-F1
#
_cell.length_a   1.000
_cell.length_b   1.000
_cell.length_c   1.000
_cell.angle_alpha   90.00
_cell.angle_beta   90.00
_cell.angle_gamma   90.00
#
_symmetry.space_group_name_H-M   'P 1'
#
loop_
_entity.id
_entity.type
_entity.pdbx_description
1 polymer ?
#
loop_
_entity_poly.entity_id
_entity_poly.type
_entity_poly.pdbx_seq_one_letter_code
_entity_poly.pdbx_strand_id
1 'polypeptide(L)'
;MANPYAELFQAPGSRAFVLAGMLARMPISMTGIGLITMLSQVHGGYGLAGSVAAVFALATAFCAPQVSRLVDRYGQGRVLPVAALIGGGALLLLLLCTRLQAPAWTLFVFAALAGCMPNMSAMVRARWTELYRGQPRLQTAFALESVLDEVCFIIGPPISVGLCVVLFPEAGPLVAALLLAVGVTTFVLQRATEPPVHAQQDHHGRWLIASPSVLILMILLLAMGVIVGVVDVVSVAFAQHQGQPAAASIVLSVYAIGSCLAGLAFGMLKLKAPLPRQFLFCGVATALTTLPLLLVTNIPGLAAAIFISGLFFAPTLIVSMALVEQVVPPSRLTEGMTWLITGLSIGVAIGAASSGWMIDHFGAASGFWVALAAGAVVLGSAAFGYRRLGRQPTAGSGSAQ
;
A
#
# COMPACT_ATOMS: atom_id res chain seq x y z
N MET A 1 -18.30 -15.12 27.43
CA MET A 1 -16.92 -15.09 26.92
C MET A 1 -16.59 -13.64 26.63
N ALA A 2 -15.55 -13.08 27.25
CA ALA A 2 -15.15 -11.70 27.00
C ALA A 2 -14.73 -11.54 25.53
N ASN A 3 -15.13 -10.44 24.88
CA ASN A 3 -14.77 -10.18 23.50
C ASN A 3 -13.23 -10.06 23.41
N PRO A 4 -12.53 -10.90 22.62
CA PRO A 4 -11.06 -10.91 22.56
C PRO A 4 -10.48 -9.55 22.14
N TYR A 5 -11.23 -8.74 21.37
CA TYR A 5 -10.83 -7.37 21.05
C TYR A 5 -10.95 -6.41 22.24
N ALA A 6 -11.95 -6.59 23.12
CA ALA A 6 -12.10 -5.76 24.32
C ALA A 6 -10.97 -6.05 25.34
N GLU A 7 -10.46 -7.28 25.38
CA GLU A 7 -9.32 -7.65 26.23
C GLU A 7 -8.02 -6.95 25.82
N LEU A 8 -7.80 -6.69 24.52
CA LEU A 8 -6.62 -5.95 24.05
C LEU A 8 -6.51 -4.56 24.69
N PHE A 9 -7.65 -3.94 24.96
CA PHE A 9 -7.70 -2.58 25.50
C PHE A 9 -7.62 -2.50 27.03
N GLN A 10 -7.41 -3.62 27.71
CA GLN A 10 -7.18 -3.65 29.16
C GLN A 10 -5.76 -3.22 29.53
N ALA A 11 -4.82 -3.33 28.59
CA ALA A 11 -3.46 -2.84 28.81
C ALA A 11 -3.45 -1.29 28.89
N PRO A 12 -2.76 -0.70 29.88
CA PRO A 12 -2.71 0.75 30.05
C PRO A 12 -2.08 1.41 28.81
N GLY A 13 -2.70 2.50 28.34
CA GLY A 13 -2.23 3.26 27.17
C GLY A 13 -2.59 2.68 25.80
N SER A 14 -3.08 1.44 25.72
CA SER A 14 -3.47 0.77 24.45
C SER A 14 -4.43 1.58 23.59
N ARG A 15 -5.54 2.04 24.17
CA ARG A 15 -6.54 2.86 23.48
C ARG A 15 -5.94 4.14 22.92
N ALA A 16 -5.09 4.81 23.70
CA ALA A 16 -4.51 6.07 23.31
C ALA A 16 -3.59 5.91 22.09
N PHE A 17 -2.73 4.88 22.06
CA PHE A 17 -1.75 4.77 20.97
C PHE A 17 -2.41 4.25 19.69
N VAL A 18 -3.44 3.41 19.83
CA VAL A 18 -4.24 2.93 18.69
C VAL A 18 -4.99 4.09 18.04
N LEU A 19 -5.66 4.93 18.83
CA LEU A 19 -6.39 6.10 18.31
C LEU A 19 -5.44 7.12 17.66
N ALA A 20 -4.32 7.43 18.32
CA ALA A 20 -3.30 8.31 17.73
C ALA A 20 -2.70 7.71 16.45
N GLY A 21 -2.41 6.40 16.45
CA GLY A 21 -1.93 5.67 15.28
C GLY A 21 -2.96 5.59 14.15
N MET A 22 -4.27 5.55 14.46
CA MET A 22 -5.34 5.63 13.46
C MET A 22 -5.36 7.01 12.80
N LEU A 23 -5.21 8.09 13.56
CA LEU A 23 -5.13 9.43 12.99
C LEU A 23 -3.87 9.59 12.13
N ALA A 24 -2.73 9.09 12.63
CA ALA A 24 -1.43 9.23 12.00
C ALA A 24 -1.24 8.34 10.76
N ARG A 25 -2.09 7.32 10.55
CA ARG A 25 -2.03 6.44 9.37
C ARG A 25 -2.86 6.93 8.18
N MET A 26 -3.90 7.75 8.42
CA MET A 26 -4.73 8.34 7.35
C MET A 26 -3.94 9.01 6.20
N PRO A 27 -2.81 9.70 6.45
CA PRO A 27 -2.07 10.37 5.37
C PRO A 27 -1.59 9.42 4.26
N ILE A 28 -1.33 8.14 4.55
CA ILE A 28 -0.83 7.19 3.56
C ILE A 28 -1.84 6.90 2.46
N SER A 29 -3.13 6.80 2.81
CA SER A 29 -4.21 6.55 1.86
C SER A 29 -4.71 7.82 1.18
N MET A 30 -4.50 8.99 1.79
CA MET A 30 -4.97 10.27 1.27
C MET A 30 -3.98 10.95 0.32
N THR A 31 -2.67 10.86 0.58
CA THR A 31 -1.67 11.72 -0.08
C THR A 31 -1.48 11.37 -1.55
N GLY A 32 -1.29 10.08 -1.90
CA GLY A 32 -1.06 9.67 -3.29
C GLY A 32 -2.19 10.09 -4.22
N ILE A 33 -3.42 9.69 -3.89
CA ILE A 33 -4.61 10.05 -4.67
C ILE A 33 -4.94 11.54 -4.62
N GLY A 34 -4.67 12.19 -3.48
CA GLY A 34 -4.84 13.64 -3.32
C GLY A 34 -3.91 14.42 -4.24
N LEU A 35 -2.64 13.99 -4.37
CA LEU A 35 -1.68 14.58 -5.31
C LEU A 35 -2.15 14.40 -6.76
N ILE A 36 -2.63 13.20 -7.13
CA ILE A 36 -3.17 12.94 -8.48
C ILE A 36 -4.35 13.89 -8.77
N THR A 37 -5.32 13.94 -7.86
CA THR A 37 -6.55 14.72 -8.02
C THR A 37 -6.27 16.22 -8.05
N MET A 38 -5.44 16.72 -7.13
CA MET A 38 -5.04 18.11 -7.06
C MET A 38 -4.33 18.54 -8.35
N LEU A 39 -3.31 17.79 -8.78
CA LEU A 39 -2.50 18.17 -9.93
C LEU A 39 -3.27 18.06 -11.23
N SER A 40 -4.17 17.07 -11.37
CA SER A 40 -5.02 16.98 -12.56
C SER A 40 -6.01 18.16 -12.64
N GLN A 41 -6.54 18.63 -11.50
CA GLN A 41 -7.42 19.81 -11.46
C GLN A 41 -6.67 21.10 -11.78
N VAL A 42 -5.45 21.27 -11.27
CA VAL A 42 -4.67 22.51 -11.43
C VAL A 42 -3.99 22.61 -12.79
N HIS A 43 -3.41 21.51 -13.29
CA HIS A 43 -2.61 21.49 -14.52
C HIS A 43 -3.35 20.92 -15.73
N GLY A 44 -4.52 20.29 -15.52
CA GLY A 44 -5.34 19.72 -16.60
C GLY A 44 -4.82 18.42 -17.21
N GLY A 45 -3.71 17.86 -16.71
CA GLY A 45 -3.09 16.64 -17.23
C GLY A 45 -2.83 15.58 -16.15
N TYR A 46 -2.92 14.32 -16.54
CA TYR A 46 -2.75 13.15 -15.67
C TYR A 46 -1.32 12.60 -15.70
N GLY A 47 -0.53 12.89 -16.73
CA GLY A 47 0.86 12.46 -16.85
C GLY A 47 1.74 13.09 -15.78
N LEU A 48 1.65 14.41 -15.57
CA LEU A 48 2.37 15.09 -14.49
C LEU A 48 1.87 14.62 -13.13
N ALA A 49 0.55 14.56 -12.94
CA ALA A 49 -0.08 14.16 -11.69
C ALA A 49 0.33 12.73 -11.27
N GLY A 50 0.23 11.78 -12.19
CA GLY A 50 0.65 10.39 -12.00
C GLY A 50 2.15 10.26 -11.79
N SER A 51 2.99 11.04 -12.48
CA SER A 51 4.45 11.00 -12.32
C SER A 51 4.91 11.57 -10.97
N VAL A 52 4.28 12.64 -10.47
CA VAL A 52 4.59 13.20 -9.15
C VAL A 52 4.16 12.23 -8.05
N ALA A 53 2.98 11.63 -8.17
CA ALA A 53 2.51 10.59 -7.25
C ALA A 53 3.40 9.33 -7.31
N ALA A 54 3.91 8.98 -8.48
CA ALA A 54 4.86 7.88 -8.66
C ALA A 54 6.18 8.14 -7.93
N VAL A 55 6.73 9.36 -8.01
CA VAL A 55 7.93 9.75 -7.25
C VAL A 55 7.67 9.69 -5.75
N PHE A 56 6.51 10.19 -5.29
CA PHE A 56 6.11 10.08 -3.88
C PHE A 56 6.03 8.61 -3.42
N ALA A 57 5.40 7.73 -4.20
CA ALA A 57 5.26 6.31 -3.87
C ALA A 57 6.62 5.59 -3.81
N LEU A 58 7.50 5.84 -4.79
CA LEU A 58 8.87 5.29 -4.81
C LEU A 58 9.69 5.79 -3.63
N ALA A 59 9.63 7.08 -3.35
CA ALA A 59 10.35 7.66 -2.23
C ALA A 59 9.81 7.12 -0.89
N THR A 60 8.50 6.92 -0.76
CA THR A 60 7.91 6.30 0.45
C THR A 60 8.40 4.87 0.62
N ALA A 61 8.39 4.07 -0.46
CA ALA A 61 8.88 2.69 -0.43
C ALA A 61 10.36 2.61 -0.08
N PHE A 62 11.16 3.55 -0.57
CA PHE A 62 12.57 3.64 -0.24
C PHE A 62 12.78 4.18 1.17
N CYS A 63 12.11 5.22 1.64
CA CYS A 63 12.39 5.86 2.92
C CYS A 63 11.77 5.13 4.12
N ALA A 64 10.65 4.43 3.96
CA ALA A 64 9.95 3.80 5.08
C ALA A 64 10.79 2.78 5.88
N PRO A 65 11.60 1.88 5.25
CA PRO A 65 12.49 0.99 5.98
C PRO A 65 13.59 1.74 6.73
N GLN A 66 14.11 2.83 6.16
CA GLN A 66 15.20 3.63 6.71
C GLN A 66 14.72 4.38 7.96
N VAL A 67 13.54 4.99 7.87
CA VAL A 67 12.88 5.63 9.02
C VAL A 67 12.61 4.60 10.12
N SER A 68 12.13 3.40 9.77
CA SER A 68 11.91 2.32 10.74
C SER A 68 13.21 1.89 11.43
N ARG A 69 14.32 1.72 10.71
CA ARG A 69 15.64 1.40 11.29
C ARG A 69 16.15 2.50 12.23
N LEU A 70 15.96 3.76 11.85
CA LEU A 70 16.33 4.88 12.71
C LEU A 70 15.49 4.89 13.98
N VAL A 71 14.19 4.60 13.89
CA VAL A 71 13.30 4.45 15.05
C VAL A 71 13.78 3.33 15.96
N ASP A 72 14.13 2.16 15.41
CA ASP A 72 14.62 1.03 16.20
C ASP A 72 15.90 1.39 16.98
N ARG A 73 16.77 2.24 16.40
CA ARG A 73 18.05 2.67 16.99
C ARG A 73 17.95 3.86 17.94
N TYR A 74 17.03 4.80 17.70
CA TYR A 74 16.98 6.08 18.42
C TYR A 74 15.67 6.32 19.18
N GLY A 75 14.70 5.43 19.04
CA GLY A 75 13.38 5.50 19.65
C GLY A 75 12.34 6.21 18.77
N GLN A 76 11.07 5.93 19.03
CA GLN A 76 9.93 6.53 18.33
C GLN A 76 9.84 8.04 18.61
N GLY A 77 10.08 8.45 19.86
CA GLY A 77 9.89 9.82 20.29
C GLY A 77 10.87 10.81 19.69
N ARG A 78 12.05 10.36 19.24
CA ARG A 78 13.06 11.21 18.61
C ARG A 78 12.94 11.25 17.09
N VAL A 79 12.66 10.11 16.46
CA VAL A 79 12.72 10.00 14.99
C VAL A 79 11.39 10.38 14.33
N LEU A 80 10.25 10.01 14.93
CA LEU A 80 8.95 10.28 14.32
C LEU A 80 8.65 11.77 14.11
N PRO A 81 8.94 12.68 15.06
CA PRO A 81 8.74 14.11 14.83
C PRO A 81 9.59 14.64 13.67
N VAL A 82 10.86 14.19 13.55
CA VAL A 82 11.75 14.62 12.47
C VAL A 82 11.27 14.10 11.13
N ALA A 83 10.91 12.82 11.05
CA ALA A 83 10.35 12.21 9.83
C ALA A 83 9.05 12.90 9.40
N ALA A 84 8.16 13.20 10.36
CA ALA A 84 6.91 13.91 10.10
C ALA A 84 7.13 15.36 9.68
N LEU A 85 8.13 16.06 10.24
CA LEU A 85 8.50 17.41 9.83
C LEU A 85 9.08 17.44 8.42
N ILE A 86 9.96 16.51 8.07
CA ILE A 86 10.54 16.42 6.72
C ILE A 86 9.44 16.05 5.72
N GLY A 87 8.72 14.94 5.97
CA GLY A 87 7.71 14.44 5.05
C GLY A 87 6.50 15.38 4.91
N GLY A 88 5.93 15.81 6.04
CA GLY A 88 4.80 16.74 6.08
C GLY A 88 5.18 18.15 5.63
N GLY A 89 6.36 18.65 6.01
CA GLY A 89 6.87 19.93 5.54
C GLY A 89 7.13 19.96 4.04
N ALA A 90 7.71 18.89 3.49
CA ALA A 90 7.86 18.75 2.04
C ALA A 90 6.52 18.69 1.32
N LEU A 91 5.52 17.99 1.88
CA LEU A 91 4.16 17.98 1.33
C LEU A 91 3.57 19.40 1.31
N LEU A 92 3.71 20.18 2.39
CA LEU A 92 3.26 21.58 2.42
C LEU A 92 4.00 22.46 1.41
N LEU A 93 5.31 22.25 1.21
CA LEU A 93 6.09 22.96 0.19
C LEU A 93 5.66 22.58 -1.24
N LEU A 94 5.30 21.32 -1.48
CA LEU A 94 4.71 20.89 -2.75
C LEU A 94 3.39 21.61 -3.01
N LEU A 95 2.52 21.71 -2.00
CA LEU A 95 1.26 22.46 -2.08
C LEU A 95 1.51 23.94 -2.38
N LEU A 96 2.49 24.55 -1.71
CA LEU A 96 2.88 25.93 -1.96
C LEU A 96 3.42 26.12 -3.38
N CYS A 97 4.26 25.21 -3.87
CA CYS A 97 4.78 25.23 -5.23
C CYS A 97 3.66 25.13 -6.27
N THR A 98 2.66 24.28 -6.01
CA THR A 98 1.47 24.14 -6.85
C THR A 98 0.69 25.45 -6.90
N ARG A 99 0.46 26.08 -5.74
CA ARG A 99 -0.25 27.37 -5.63
C ARG A 99 0.47 28.52 -6.31
N LEU A 100 1.80 28.57 -6.19
CA LEU A 100 2.64 29.60 -6.78
C LEU A 100 2.96 29.34 -8.26
N GLN A 101 2.45 28.24 -8.85
CA GLN A 101 2.77 27.82 -10.22
C GLN A 101 4.29 27.72 -10.47
N ALA A 102 5.00 27.19 -9.47
CA ALA A 102 6.43 26.97 -9.56
C ALA A 102 6.77 25.94 -10.66
N PRO A 103 8.00 25.93 -11.19
CA PRO A 103 8.40 25.00 -12.23
C PRO A 103 8.18 23.53 -11.83
N ALA A 104 7.70 22.70 -12.76
CA ALA A 104 7.29 21.31 -12.46
C ALA A 104 8.36 20.45 -11.75
N TRP A 105 9.65 20.71 -11.96
CA TRP A 105 10.73 19.99 -11.28
C TRP A 105 10.67 20.12 -9.75
N THR A 106 10.14 21.23 -9.21
CA THR A 106 10.02 21.42 -7.75
C THR A 106 9.01 20.45 -7.15
N LEU A 107 7.94 20.12 -7.87
CA LEU A 107 6.92 19.16 -7.44
C LEU A 107 7.54 17.77 -7.23
N PHE A 108 8.43 17.34 -8.13
CA PHE A 108 9.14 16.07 -8.02
C PHE A 108 10.10 16.04 -6.82
N VAL A 109 10.84 17.12 -6.59
CA VAL A 109 11.75 17.23 -5.44
C VAL A 109 10.98 17.13 -4.12
N PHE A 110 9.91 17.89 -3.98
CA PHE A 110 9.12 17.86 -2.75
C PHE A 110 8.29 16.59 -2.60
N ALA A 111 7.86 15.95 -3.69
CA ALA A 111 7.24 14.63 -3.64
C ALA A 111 8.21 13.56 -3.15
N ALA A 112 9.48 13.62 -3.60
CA ALA A 112 10.51 12.72 -3.12
C ALA A 112 10.78 12.92 -1.62
N LEU A 113 10.91 14.17 -1.17
CA LEU A 113 11.09 14.47 0.26
C LEU A 113 9.87 14.11 1.11
N ALA A 114 8.66 14.26 0.57
CA ALA A 114 7.43 13.84 1.23
C ALA A 114 7.39 12.33 1.51
N GLY A 115 8.12 11.52 0.72
CA GLY A 115 8.27 10.08 0.97
C GLY A 115 8.92 9.73 2.33
N CYS A 116 9.55 10.68 3.02
CA CYS A 116 10.06 10.48 4.39
C CYS A 116 8.97 10.40 5.47
N MET A 117 7.69 10.47 5.11
CA MET A 117 6.57 10.25 6.04
C MET A 117 6.72 8.91 6.79
N PRO A 118 6.55 8.88 8.13
CA PRO A 118 6.71 7.65 8.90
C PRO A 118 5.59 6.64 8.63
N ASN A 119 5.95 5.35 8.61
CA ASN A 119 4.97 4.26 8.53
C ASN A 119 4.36 3.99 9.92
N MET A 120 3.22 4.62 10.18
CA MET A 120 2.56 4.55 11.50
C MET A 120 1.99 3.18 11.83
N SER A 121 1.56 2.39 10.84
CA SER A 121 1.09 1.02 11.07
C SER A 121 2.22 0.13 11.63
N ALA A 122 3.45 0.30 11.14
CA ALA A 122 4.62 -0.38 11.71
C ALA A 122 4.91 0.06 13.16
N MET A 123 4.77 1.36 13.45
CA MET A 123 5.04 1.91 14.79
C MET A 123 4.05 1.40 15.85
N VAL A 124 2.78 1.27 15.50
CA VAL A 124 1.73 0.72 16.38
C VAL A 124 1.95 -0.78 16.58
N ARG A 125 2.28 -1.53 15.52
CA ARG A 125 2.61 -2.96 15.62
C ARG A 125 3.84 -3.22 16.51
N ALA A 126 4.82 -2.33 16.52
CA ALA A 126 5.96 -2.42 17.44
C ALA A 126 5.52 -2.30 18.91
N ARG A 127 4.59 -1.38 19.24
CA ARG A 127 4.03 -1.25 20.59
C ARG A 127 3.22 -2.47 21.02
N TRP A 128 2.40 -3.03 20.13
CA TRP A 128 1.70 -4.29 20.39
C TRP A 128 2.65 -5.47 20.63
N THR A 129 3.72 -5.54 19.84
CA THR A 129 4.74 -6.58 19.98
C THR A 129 5.40 -6.51 21.34
N GLU A 130 5.74 -5.32 21.83
CA GLU A 130 6.32 -5.14 23.16
C GLU A 130 5.32 -5.55 24.27
N LEU A 131 4.05 -5.16 24.12
CA LEU A 131 3.02 -5.41 25.14
C LEU A 131 2.61 -6.88 25.27
N TYR A 132 2.57 -7.62 24.15
CA TYR A 132 2.04 -8.99 24.10
C TYR A 132 3.02 -10.01 23.53
N ARG A 133 4.34 -9.74 23.60
CA ARG A 133 5.37 -10.68 23.13
C ARG A 133 5.14 -12.08 23.72
N GLY A 134 5.09 -13.09 22.85
CA GLY A 134 4.88 -14.49 23.26
C GLY A 134 3.46 -14.87 23.66
N GLN A 135 2.48 -13.96 23.54
CA GLN A 135 1.09 -14.23 23.91
C GLN A 135 0.19 -14.40 22.67
N PRO A 136 -0.86 -15.25 22.73
CA PRO A 136 -1.84 -15.39 21.63
C PRO A 136 -2.54 -14.07 21.27
N ARG A 137 -2.68 -13.15 22.24
CA ARG A 137 -3.28 -11.81 22.05
C ARG A 137 -2.57 -10.97 21.00
N LEU A 138 -1.28 -11.22 20.73
CA LEU A 138 -0.54 -10.49 19.70
C LEU A 138 -1.11 -10.72 18.30
N GLN A 139 -1.56 -11.94 18.00
CA GLN A 139 -2.20 -12.23 16.71
C GLN A 139 -3.53 -11.48 16.56
N THR A 140 -4.32 -11.39 17.63
CA THR A 140 -5.55 -10.60 17.66
C THR A 140 -5.27 -9.11 17.49
N ALA A 141 -4.19 -8.60 18.10
CA ALA A 141 -3.76 -7.21 17.94
C ALA A 141 -3.35 -6.91 16.48
N PHE A 142 -2.58 -7.79 15.83
CA PHE A 142 -2.22 -7.62 14.42
C PHE A 142 -3.44 -7.72 13.49
N ALA A 143 -4.41 -8.59 13.80
CA ALA A 143 -5.66 -8.65 13.07
C ALA A 143 -6.45 -7.32 13.18
N LEU A 144 -6.53 -6.75 14.38
CA LEU A 144 -7.12 -5.42 14.60
C LEU A 144 -6.40 -4.35 13.78
N GLU A 145 -5.06 -4.33 13.81
CA GLU A 145 -4.28 -3.35 13.04
C GLU A 145 -4.52 -3.46 11.54
N SER A 146 -4.61 -4.67 10.99
CA SER A 146 -4.95 -4.88 9.59
C SER A 146 -6.34 -4.35 9.23
N VAL A 147 -7.35 -4.58 10.09
CA VAL A 147 -8.70 -4.02 9.88
C VAL A 147 -8.68 -2.49 9.90
N LEU A 148 -7.93 -1.89 10.83
CA LEU A 148 -7.79 -0.44 10.89
C LEU A 148 -7.07 0.14 9.66
N ASP A 149 -6.05 -0.57 9.15
CA ASP A 149 -5.38 -0.20 7.91
C ASP A 149 -6.39 -0.20 6.74
N GLU A 150 -7.18 -1.26 6.57
CA GLU A 150 -8.22 -1.34 5.54
C GLU A 150 -9.28 -0.24 5.66
N VAL A 151 -9.76 0.06 6.87
CA VAL A 151 -10.71 1.17 7.11
C VAL A 151 -10.13 2.51 6.63
N CYS A 152 -8.84 2.76 6.87
CA CYS A 152 -8.19 3.99 6.41
C CYS A 152 -8.04 4.03 4.88
N PHE A 153 -7.83 2.90 4.22
CA PHE A 153 -7.83 2.81 2.75
C PHE A 153 -9.23 2.91 2.14
N ILE A 154 -10.28 2.51 2.85
CA ILE A 154 -11.67 2.65 2.40
C ILE A 154 -12.12 4.12 2.50
N ILE A 155 -11.81 4.80 3.61
CA ILE A 155 -12.34 6.14 3.92
C ILE A 155 -11.40 7.26 3.42
N GLY A 156 -10.09 7.02 3.37
CA GLY A 156 -9.08 8.01 3.01
C GLY A 156 -9.26 8.64 1.63
N PRO A 157 -9.34 7.85 0.53
CA PRO A 157 -9.51 8.40 -0.81
C PRO A 157 -10.76 9.26 -0.96
N PRO A 158 -11.96 8.88 -0.46
CA PRO A 158 -13.12 9.76 -0.45
C PRO A 158 -12.95 11.07 0.28
N ILE A 159 -12.33 11.05 1.45
CA ILE A 159 -12.05 12.30 2.17
C ILE A 159 -11.09 13.16 1.34
N SER A 160 -10.01 12.58 0.83
CA SER A 160 -8.99 13.32 0.07
C SER A 160 -9.57 13.95 -1.20
N VAL A 161 -10.12 13.13 -2.08
CA VAL A 161 -10.70 13.56 -3.37
C VAL A 161 -11.91 14.48 -3.14
N GLY A 162 -12.79 14.14 -2.18
CA GLY A 162 -13.95 14.97 -1.85
C GLY A 162 -13.55 16.37 -1.39
N LEU A 163 -12.53 16.49 -0.53
CA LEU A 163 -11.99 17.79 -0.11
C LEU A 163 -11.40 18.56 -1.29
N CYS A 164 -10.62 17.90 -2.16
CA CYS A 164 -10.06 18.51 -3.38
C CYS A 164 -11.17 19.10 -4.27
N VAL A 165 -12.27 18.37 -4.45
CA VAL A 165 -13.39 18.74 -5.31
C VAL A 165 -14.28 19.82 -4.71
N VAL A 166 -14.60 19.73 -3.41
CA VAL A 166 -15.61 20.60 -2.77
C VAL A 166 -15.01 21.92 -2.27
N LEU A 167 -13.77 21.90 -1.78
CA LEU A 167 -13.15 23.08 -1.17
C LEU A 167 -12.17 23.77 -2.13
N PHE A 168 -11.06 23.12 -2.42
CA PHE A 168 -10.01 23.59 -3.32
C PHE A 168 -9.03 22.45 -3.61
N PRO A 169 -8.31 22.46 -4.74
CA PRO A 169 -7.51 21.31 -5.19
C PRO A 169 -6.53 20.76 -4.16
N GLU A 170 -5.89 21.61 -3.35
CA GLU A 170 -4.89 21.22 -2.35
C GLU A 170 -5.48 20.69 -1.05
N ALA A 171 -6.81 20.75 -0.86
CA ALA A 171 -7.45 20.49 0.44
C ALA A 171 -7.24 19.04 0.93
N GLY A 172 -7.27 18.05 0.03
CA GLY A 172 -7.04 16.64 0.37
C GLY A 172 -5.65 16.40 0.97
N PRO A 173 -4.55 16.69 0.24
CA PRO A 173 -3.21 16.56 0.77
C PRO A 173 -2.91 17.50 1.96
N LEU A 174 -3.54 18.68 2.03
CA LEU A 174 -3.40 19.57 3.18
C LEU A 174 -3.95 18.94 4.46
N VAL A 175 -5.16 18.36 4.38
CA VAL A 175 -5.73 17.63 5.53
C VAL A 175 -4.88 16.41 5.86
N ALA A 176 -4.33 15.68 4.88
CA ALA A 176 -3.38 14.61 5.14
C ALA A 176 -2.14 15.08 5.93
N ALA A 177 -1.57 16.24 5.58
CA ALA A 177 -0.45 16.83 6.32
C ALA A 177 -0.83 17.20 7.77
N LEU A 178 -2.02 17.75 7.98
CA LEU A 178 -2.55 18.09 9.31
C LEU A 178 -2.78 16.84 10.16
N LEU A 179 -3.39 15.79 9.58
CA LEU A 179 -3.61 14.51 10.23
C LEU A 179 -2.28 13.84 10.61
N LEU A 180 -1.26 13.94 9.75
CA LEU A 180 0.09 13.49 10.08
C LEU A 180 0.64 14.24 11.28
N ALA A 181 0.60 15.57 11.26
CA ALA A 181 1.15 16.40 12.33
C ALA A 181 0.46 16.12 13.67
N VAL A 182 -0.88 16.12 13.70
CA VAL A 182 -1.65 15.85 14.92
C VAL A 182 -1.49 14.40 15.37
N GLY A 183 -1.57 13.44 14.44
CA GLY A 183 -1.45 12.02 14.73
C GLY A 183 -0.08 11.64 15.27
N VAL A 184 1.01 12.09 14.62
CA VAL A 184 2.37 11.82 15.09
C VAL A 184 2.63 12.51 16.42
N THR A 185 2.19 13.76 16.61
CA THR A 185 2.37 14.47 17.87
C THR A 185 1.65 13.74 19.02
N THR A 186 0.37 13.41 18.84
CA THR A 186 -0.42 12.67 19.84
C THR A 186 0.13 11.28 20.11
N PHE A 187 0.75 10.62 19.13
CA PHE A 187 1.37 9.31 19.30
C PHE A 187 2.71 9.37 20.06
N VAL A 188 3.54 10.38 19.77
CA VAL A 188 4.85 10.61 20.41
C VAL A 188 4.70 11.09 21.85
N LEU A 189 3.63 11.82 22.18
CA LEU A 189 3.33 12.22 23.56
C LEU A 189 3.10 11.01 24.50
N GLN A 190 2.79 9.84 23.95
CA GLN A 190 2.49 8.63 24.72
C GLN A 190 3.75 7.84 25.10
N ARG A 191 4.65 8.50 25.84
CA ARG A 191 5.97 7.98 26.24
C ARG A 191 5.91 6.67 27.02
N ALA A 192 4.85 6.45 27.80
CA ALA A 192 4.70 5.23 28.62
C ALA A 192 4.55 3.94 27.80
N THR A 193 4.17 4.06 26.53
CA THR A 193 3.97 2.91 25.62
C THR A 193 5.05 2.82 24.55
N GLU A 194 6.07 3.67 24.63
CA GLU A 194 7.20 3.65 23.71
C GLU A 194 8.03 2.37 23.92
N PRO A 195 8.27 1.56 22.88
CA PRO A 195 9.11 0.36 23.02
C PRO A 195 10.55 0.76 23.36
N PRO A 196 11.25 -0.03 24.18
CA PRO A 196 12.65 0.24 24.48
C PRO A 196 13.50 0.13 23.20
N VAL A 197 14.52 0.98 23.12
CA VAL A 197 15.50 0.95 22.03
C VAL A 197 16.31 -0.34 22.14
N HIS A 198 16.21 -1.20 21.14
CA HIS A 198 17.02 -2.42 21.07
C HIS A 198 18.21 -2.14 20.16
N ALA A 199 19.43 -2.44 20.62
CA ALA A 199 20.61 -2.39 19.76
C ALA A 199 20.46 -3.46 18.66
N GLN A 200 20.39 -3.03 17.39
CA GLN A 200 20.37 -3.97 16.28
C GLN A 200 21.70 -4.74 16.23
N GLN A 201 21.60 -6.07 16.12
CA GLN A 201 22.73 -6.89 15.70
C GLN A 201 22.86 -6.81 14.19
N ASP A 202 23.97 -6.24 13.71
CA ASP A 202 24.29 -6.13 12.28
C ASP A 202 24.28 -7.50 11.61
N HIS A 203 23.23 -7.78 10.83
CA HIS A 203 23.20 -8.92 9.93
C HIS A 203 23.77 -8.49 8.57
N HIS A 204 25.10 -8.54 8.45
CA HIS A 204 25.79 -8.41 7.17
C HIS A 204 25.71 -9.72 6.38
N GLY A 205 24.87 -9.75 5.34
CA GLY A 205 24.74 -10.89 4.42
C GLY A 205 24.59 -10.46 2.95
N ARG A 206 25.09 -11.28 2.02
CA ARG A 206 24.99 -11.08 0.55
C ARG A 206 23.53 -11.12 0.05
N TRP A 207 23.21 -10.17 -0.84
CA TRP A 207 21.96 -9.90 -1.57
C TRP A 207 21.13 -11.14 -1.96
N LEU A 208 19.89 -11.25 -1.44
CA LEU A 208 18.92 -12.32 -1.72
C LEU A 208 18.24 -12.23 -3.10
N ILE A 209 18.35 -11.08 -3.78
CA ILE A 209 17.74 -10.79 -5.10
C ILE A 209 18.09 -11.85 -6.15
N ALA A 210 19.20 -12.58 -5.98
CA ALA A 210 19.66 -13.59 -6.91
C ALA A 210 18.82 -14.89 -6.92
N SER A 211 17.91 -15.10 -5.97
CA SER A 211 17.08 -16.32 -5.99
C SER A 211 15.94 -16.17 -7.02
N PRO A 212 15.87 -17.03 -8.05
CA PRO A 212 14.93 -16.80 -9.13
C PRO A 212 13.44 -16.93 -8.73
N SER A 213 13.14 -17.62 -7.63
CA SER A 213 11.78 -17.72 -7.09
C SER A 213 11.30 -16.41 -6.48
N VAL A 214 12.17 -15.71 -5.75
CA VAL A 214 11.87 -14.37 -5.21
C VAL A 214 11.68 -13.37 -6.35
N LEU A 215 12.49 -13.48 -7.41
CA LEU A 215 12.36 -12.61 -8.58
C LEU A 215 11.00 -12.78 -9.30
N ILE A 216 10.47 -14.00 -9.42
CA ILE A 216 9.12 -14.23 -9.99
C ILE A 216 8.04 -13.57 -9.14
N LEU A 217 8.12 -13.72 -7.81
CA LEU A 217 7.15 -13.13 -6.89
C LEU A 217 7.25 -11.60 -6.87
N MET A 218 8.46 -11.07 -6.99
CA MET A 218 8.72 -9.64 -7.12
C MET A 218 8.15 -9.08 -8.43
N ILE A 219 8.33 -9.77 -9.57
CA ILE A 219 7.74 -9.37 -10.85
C ILE A 219 6.21 -9.41 -10.78
N LEU A 220 5.63 -10.45 -10.17
CA LEU A 220 4.19 -10.54 -9.99
C LEU A 220 3.65 -9.39 -9.15
N LEU A 221 4.28 -9.08 -8.01
CA LEU A 221 3.86 -7.95 -7.18
C LEU A 221 4.10 -6.60 -7.86
N LEU A 222 5.17 -6.45 -8.64
CA LEU A 222 5.35 -5.28 -9.48
C LEU A 222 4.18 -5.12 -10.45
N ALA A 223 3.79 -6.18 -11.15
CA ALA A 223 2.65 -6.12 -12.06
C ALA A 223 1.32 -5.83 -11.32
N MET A 224 1.11 -6.41 -10.13
CA MET A 224 -0.03 -6.05 -9.28
C MET A 224 -0.01 -4.57 -8.88
N GLY A 225 1.18 -4.03 -8.60
CA GLY A 225 1.35 -2.61 -8.29
C GLY A 225 1.00 -1.73 -9.47
N VAL A 226 1.39 -2.12 -10.70
CA VAL A 226 0.99 -1.41 -11.92
C VAL A 226 -0.53 -1.32 -12.02
N ILE A 227 -1.25 -2.41 -11.74
CA ILE A 227 -2.72 -2.42 -11.73
C ILE A 227 -3.27 -1.39 -10.72
N VAL A 228 -2.73 -1.35 -9.50
CA VAL A 228 -3.14 -0.36 -8.47
C VAL A 228 -2.88 1.07 -8.94
N GLY A 229 -1.70 1.37 -9.47
CA GLY A 229 -1.37 2.71 -9.98
C GLY A 229 -2.25 3.14 -11.15
N VAL A 230 -2.63 2.21 -12.02
CA VAL A 230 -3.60 2.45 -13.10
C VAL A 230 -4.98 2.75 -12.53
N VAL A 231 -5.43 1.98 -11.53
CA VAL A 231 -6.71 2.18 -10.85
C VAL A 231 -6.78 3.59 -10.25
N ASP A 232 -5.73 4.06 -9.57
CA ASP A 232 -5.70 5.41 -8.99
C ASP A 232 -5.88 6.50 -10.05
N VAL A 233 -5.05 6.50 -11.10
CA VAL A 233 -5.04 7.57 -12.10
C VAL A 233 -6.26 7.50 -13.03
N VAL A 234 -6.62 6.31 -13.52
CA VAL A 234 -7.76 6.15 -14.42
C VAL A 234 -9.08 6.43 -13.72
N SER A 235 -9.23 6.08 -12.43
CA SER A 235 -10.48 6.39 -11.69
C SER A 235 -10.72 7.89 -11.59
N VAL A 236 -9.66 8.67 -11.31
CA VAL A 236 -9.74 10.13 -11.30
C VAL A 236 -10.05 10.66 -12.69
N ALA A 237 -9.35 10.17 -13.71
CA ALA A 237 -9.54 10.62 -15.08
C ALA A 237 -10.94 10.36 -15.63
N PHE A 238 -11.43 9.14 -15.43
CA PHE A 238 -12.73 8.71 -15.92
C PHE A 238 -13.88 9.44 -15.22
N ALA A 239 -13.76 9.68 -13.91
CA ALA A 239 -14.71 10.45 -13.13
C ALA A 239 -14.74 11.93 -13.57
N GLN A 240 -13.57 12.53 -13.82
CA GLN A 240 -13.45 13.90 -14.35
C GLN A 240 -14.04 14.02 -15.76
N HIS A 241 -13.75 13.08 -16.66
CA HIS A 241 -14.30 13.07 -18.02
C HIS A 241 -15.83 12.96 -18.07
N GLN A 242 -16.45 12.29 -17.08
CA GLN A 242 -17.92 12.21 -16.97
C GLN A 242 -18.54 13.36 -16.17
N GLY A 243 -17.75 14.39 -15.81
CA GLY A 243 -18.24 15.55 -15.06
C GLY A 243 -18.60 15.24 -13.61
N GLN A 244 -18.19 14.09 -13.08
CA GLN A 244 -18.48 13.64 -11.71
C GLN A 244 -17.18 13.30 -10.96
N PRO A 245 -16.29 14.28 -10.69
CA PRO A 245 -14.98 14.01 -10.10
C PRO A 245 -15.05 13.34 -8.71
N ALA A 246 -16.11 13.60 -7.94
CA ALA A 246 -16.35 12.96 -6.65
C ALA A 246 -16.57 11.43 -6.76
N ALA A 247 -16.90 10.91 -7.94
CA ALA A 247 -17.11 9.47 -8.14
C ALA A 247 -15.81 8.66 -8.14
N ALA A 248 -14.65 9.28 -8.39
CA ALA A 248 -13.35 8.60 -8.30
C ALA A 248 -13.14 7.98 -6.91
N SER A 249 -13.52 8.73 -5.87
CA SER A 249 -13.57 8.27 -4.48
C SER A 249 -14.35 6.98 -4.29
N ILE A 250 -15.53 6.89 -4.90
CA ILE A 250 -16.45 5.75 -4.73
C ILE A 250 -15.80 4.52 -5.33
N VAL A 251 -15.21 4.66 -6.52
CA VAL A 251 -14.51 3.57 -7.21
C VAL A 251 -13.35 3.04 -6.36
N LEU A 252 -12.53 3.92 -5.78
CA LEU A 252 -11.40 3.54 -4.93
C LEU A 252 -11.82 2.92 -3.60
N SER A 253 -12.88 3.42 -2.98
CA SER A 253 -13.44 2.78 -1.77
C SER A 253 -13.96 1.39 -2.07
N VAL A 254 -14.66 1.22 -3.20
CA VAL A 254 -15.18 -0.08 -3.62
C VAL A 254 -14.04 -1.06 -3.91
N TYR A 255 -12.92 -0.59 -4.47
CA TYR A 255 -11.69 -1.39 -4.59
C TYR A 255 -11.20 -1.91 -3.25
N ALA A 256 -11.02 -1.00 -2.28
CA ALA A 256 -10.55 -1.33 -0.93
C ALA A 256 -11.53 -2.25 -0.19
N ILE A 257 -12.84 -2.03 -0.31
CA ILE A 257 -13.87 -2.90 0.26
C ILE A 257 -13.77 -4.31 -0.33
N GLY A 258 -13.63 -4.44 -1.66
CA GLY A 258 -13.44 -5.75 -2.31
C GLY A 258 -12.20 -6.48 -1.80
N SER A 259 -11.06 -5.78 -1.72
CA SER A 259 -9.80 -6.30 -1.17
C SER A 259 -9.93 -6.75 0.28
N CYS A 260 -10.52 -5.91 1.14
CA CYS A 260 -10.74 -6.20 2.56
C CYS A 260 -11.64 -7.43 2.75
N LEU A 261 -12.80 -7.47 2.07
CA LEU A 261 -13.73 -8.60 2.14
C LEU A 261 -13.07 -9.91 1.70
N ALA A 262 -12.29 -9.86 0.62
CA ALA A 262 -11.57 -11.02 0.14
C ALA A 262 -10.44 -11.45 1.08
N GLY A 263 -9.69 -10.51 1.66
CA GLY A 263 -8.66 -10.81 2.65
C GLY A 263 -9.24 -11.50 3.90
N LEU A 264 -10.36 -11.00 4.42
CA LEU A 264 -11.08 -11.60 5.54
C LEU A 264 -11.62 -13.00 5.19
N ALA A 265 -12.28 -13.13 4.03
CA ALA A 265 -12.80 -14.41 3.58
C ALA A 265 -11.67 -15.44 3.38
N PHE A 266 -10.58 -15.04 2.73
CA PHE A 266 -9.43 -15.90 2.47
C PHE A 266 -8.73 -16.33 3.76
N GLY A 267 -8.63 -15.43 4.76
CA GLY A 267 -8.09 -15.76 6.09
C GLY A 267 -8.93 -16.77 6.88
N MET A 268 -10.24 -16.87 6.61
CA MET A 268 -11.11 -17.88 7.22
C MET A 268 -11.12 -19.21 6.46
N LEU A 269 -10.79 -19.20 5.17
CA LEU A 269 -10.83 -20.38 4.31
C LEU A 269 -9.63 -21.30 4.56
N LYS A 270 -9.89 -22.53 5.02
CA LYS A 270 -8.87 -23.60 5.07
C LYS A 270 -8.74 -24.24 3.69
N LEU A 271 -7.97 -23.61 2.81
CA LEU A 271 -7.74 -24.12 1.47
C LEU A 271 -6.85 -25.37 1.51
N LYS A 272 -7.39 -26.49 1.01
CA LYS A 272 -6.67 -27.78 0.94
C LYS A 272 -5.67 -27.87 -0.22
N ALA A 273 -5.75 -26.92 -1.17
CA ALA A 273 -4.87 -26.92 -2.34
C ALA A 273 -3.44 -26.50 -1.95
N PRO A 274 -2.38 -27.04 -2.59
CA PRO A 274 -1.01 -26.62 -2.33
C PRO A 274 -0.78 -25.17 -2.76
N LEU A 275 0.08 -24.42 -2.05
CA LEU A 275 0.31 -22.99 -2.28
C LEU A 275 0.64 -22.63 -3.74
N PRO A 276 1.49 -23.37 -4.49
CA PRO A 276 1.74 -23.06 -5.90
C PRO A 276 0.46 -23.08 -6.76
N ARG A 277 -0.50 -23.96 -6.44
CA ARG A 277 -1.78 -24.05 -7.17
C ARG A 277 -2.72 -22.92 -6.78
N GLN A 278 -2.73 -22.51 -5.51
CA GLN A 278 -3.46 -21.32 -5.07
C GLN A 278 -2.90 -20.07 -5.78
N PHE A 279 -1.57 -19.96 -5.88
CA PHE A 279 -0.88 -18.85 -6.54
C PHE A 279 -1.24 -18.76 -8.03
N LEU A 280 -1.27 -19.89 -8.74
CA LEU A 280 -1.72 -19.92 -10.12
C LEU A 280 -3.16 -19.44 -10.26
N PHE A 281 -4.07 -19.96 -9.42
CA PHE A 281 -5.48 -19.61 -9.48
C PHE A 281 -5.71 -18.12 -9.19
N CYS A 282 -5.15 -17.61 -8.09
CA CYS A 282 -5.26 -16.21 -7.69
C CYS A 282 -4.63 -15.28 -8.74
N GLY A 283 -3.46 -15.64 -9.29
CA GLY A 283 -2.81 -14.89 -10.35
C GLY A 283 -3.62 -14.85 -11.66
N VAL A 284 -4.14 -16.00 -12.11
CA VAL A 284 -5.02 -16.07 -13.29
C VAL A 284 -6.30 -15.25 -13.06
N ALA A 285 -6.93 -15.39 -11.90
CA ALA A 285 -8.13 -14.63 -11.59
C ALA A 285 -7.87 -13.12 -11.60
N THR A 286 -6.78 -12.67 -10.95
CA THR A 286 -6.33 -11.26 -10.98
C THR A 286 -6.12 -10.77 -12.41
N ALA A 287 -5.42 -11.55 -13.25
CA ALA A 287 -5.21 -11.20 -14.65
C ALA A 287 -6.54 -11.06 -15.41
N LEU A 288 -7.48 -11.98 -15.21
CA LEU A 288 -8.79 -11.95 -15.85
C LEU A 288 -9.62 -10.73 -15.41
N THR A 289 -9.45 -10.23 -14.18
CA THR A 289 -10.15 -9.02 -13.71
C THR A 289 -9.75 -7.75 -14.47
N THR A 290 -8.65 -7.77 -15.22
CA THR A 290 -8.24 -6.63 -16.05
C THR A 290 -9.04 -6.54 -17.36
N LEU A 291 -9.65 -7.64 -17.83
CA LEU A 291 -10.41 -7.67 -19.10
C LEU A 291 -11.70 -6.83 -19.05
N PRO A 292 -12.54 -6.92 -18.01
CA PRO A 292 -13.76 -6.10 -17.92
C PRO A 292 -13.49 -4.59 -17.97
N LEU A 293 -12.30 -4.14 -17.55
CA LEU A 293 -11.93 -2.71 -17.55
C LEU A 293 -11.96 -2.10 -18.97
N LEU A 294 -11.69 -2.90 -20.00
CA LEU A 294 -11.72 -2.44 -21.40
C LEU A 294 -13.14 -2.18 -21.92
N LEU A 295 -14.16 -2.72 -21.26
CA LEU A 295 -15.56 -2.62 -21.65
C LEU A 295 -16.30 -1.51 -20.88
N VAL A 296 -15.60 -0.81 -19.99
CA VAL A 296 -16.20 0.19 -19.12
C VAL A 296 -16.52 1.46 -19.91
N THR A 297 -17.78 1.87 -19.85
CA THR A 297 -18.29 3.09 -20.49
C THR A 297 -18.89 4.09 -19.51
N ASN A 298 -19.17 3.67 -18.27
CA ASN A 298 -19.79 4.51 -17.25
C ASN A 298 -19.22 4.22 -15.84
N ILE A 299 -19.44 5.14 -14.90
CA ILE A 299 -18.89 5.05 -13.52
C ILE A 299 -19.36 3.78 -12.79
N PRO A 300 -20.64 3.36 -12.84
CA PRO A 300 -21.08 2.13 -12.17
C PRO A 300 -20.38 0.88 -12.72
N GLY A 301 -20.18 0.81 -14.04
CA GLY A 301 -19.41 -0.26 -14.68
C GLY A 301 -17.95 -0.27 -14.23
N LEU A 302 -17.34 0.91 -14.10
CA LEU A 302 -15.98 1.06 -13.55
C LEU A 302 -15.90 0.52 -12.12
N ALA A 303 -16.83 0.96 -11.25
CA ALA A 303 -16.89 0.53 -9.86
C ALA A 303 -17.07 -0.98 -9.74
N ALA A 304 -17.94 -1.59 -10.55
CA ALA A 304 -18.16 -3.04 -10.56
C ALA A 304 -16.91 -3.81 -11.03
N ALA A 305 -16.25 -3.37 -12.10
CA ALA A 305 -15.03 -4.01 -12.59
C ALA A 305 -13.88 -3.93 -11.56
N ILE A 306 -13.71 -2.77 -10.94
CA ILE A 306 -12.70 -2.54 -9.92
C ILE A 306 -13.02 -3.27 -8.62
N PHE A 307 -14.29 -3.39 -8.22
CA PHE A 307 -14.70 -4.24 -7.10
C PHE A 307 -14.22 -5.68 -7.28
N ILE A 308 -14.48 -6.24 -8.48
CA ILE A 308 -14.07 -7.59 -8.84
C ILE A 308 -12.54 -7.71 -8.81
N SER A 309 -11.82 -6.71 -9.32
CA SER A 309 -10.35 -6.68 -9.23
C SER A 309 -9.85 -6.68 -7.77
N GLY A 310 -10.49 -5.89 -6.90
CA GLY A 310 -10.21 -5.87 -5.46
C GLY A 310 -10.37 -7.23 -4.80
N LEU A 311 -11.42 -7.99 -5.15
CA LEU A 311 -11.67 -9.33 -4.59
C LEU A 311 -10.53 -10.33 -4.84
N PHE A 312 -9.71 -10.15 -5.88
CA PHE A 312 -8.59 -11.04 -6.17
C PHE A 312 -7.21 -10.46 -5.81
N PHE A 313 -7.14 -9.16 -5.53
CA PHE A 313 -5.90 -8.50 -5.14
C PHE A 313 -5.36 -9.04 -3.81
N ALA A 314 -6.14 -8.96 -2.72
CA ALA A 314 -5.70 -9.43 -1.40
C ALA A 314 -5.35 -10.93 -1.38
N PRO A 315 -6.16 -11.87 -1.90
CA PRO A 315 -5.79 -13.28 -1.96
C PRO A 315 -4.46 -13.53 -2.68
N THR A 316 -4.21 -12.84 -3.80
CA THR A 316 -2.97 -13.01 -4.56
C THR A 316 -1.77 -12.50 -3.78
N LEU A 317 -1.91 -11.37 -3.08
CA LEU A 317 -0.87 -10.83 -2.20
C LEU A 317 -0.58 -11.79 -1.03
N ILE A 318 -1.62 -12.30 -0.36
CA ILE A 318 -1.50 -13.24 0.77
C ILE A 318 -0.75 -14.50 0.35
N VAL A 319 -1.16 -15.13 -0.76
CA VAL A 319 -0.51 -16.35 -1.26
C VAL A 319 0.94 -16.08 -1.68
N SER A 320 1.22 -14.91 -2.26
CA SER A 320 2.59 -14.52 -2.64
C SER A 320 3.50 -14.37 -1.43
N MET A 321 3.01 -13.76 -0.34
CA MET A 321 3.75 -13.64 0.92
C MET A 321 3.98 -15.01 1.57
N ALA A 322 2.96 -15.86 1.61
CA ALA A 322 3.07 -17.23 2.12
C ALA A 322 4.06 -18.08 1.31
N LEU A 323 4.13 -17.89 -0.01
CA LEU A 323 5.14 -18.57 -0.85
C LEU A 323 6.56 -18.09 -0.56
N VAL A 324 6.76 -16.80 -0.25
CA VAL A 324 8.08 -16.32 0.19
C VAL A 324 8.49 -16.98 1.50
N GLU A 325 7.57 -17.10 2.45
CA GLU A 325 7.82 -17.79 3.74
C GLU A 325 8.27 -19.25 3.55
N GLN A 326 7.79 -19.94 2.52
CA GLN A 326 8.19 -21.31 2.22
C GLN A 326 9.53 -21.40 1.48
N VAL A 327 9.84 -20.45 0.61
CA VAL A 327 10.98 -20.53 -0.32
C VAL A 327 12.23 -19.86 0.25
N VAL A 328 12.07 -18.85 1.11
CA VAL A 328 13.18 -18.10 1.69
C VAL A 328 13.54 -18.66 3.06
N PRO A 329 14.83 -18.92 3.35
CA PRO A 329 15.26 -19.35 4.67
C PRO A 329 14.82 -18.38 5.78
N PRO A 330 14.46 -18.86 6.99
CA PRO A 330 13.97 -18.01 8.08
C PRO A 330 14.88 -16.82 8.41
N SER A 331 16.20 -17.00 8.28
CA SER A 331 17.21 -15.95 8.52
C SER A 331 17.18 -14.79 7.53
N ARG A 332 16.45 -14.91 6.41
CA ARG A 332 16.36 -13.90 5.34
C ARG A 332 14.92 -13.56 4.95
N LEU A 333 13.94 -14.03 5.72
CA LEU A 333 12.54 -13.87 5.41
C LEU A 333 12.12 -12.40 5.31
N THR A 334 12.60 -11.56 6.24
CA THR A 334 12.36 -10.12 6.25
C THR A 334 12.90 -9.43 4.99
N GLU A 335 14.07 -9.84 4.51
CA GLU A 335 14.63 -9.32 3.25
C GLU A 335 13.74 -9.71 2.07
N GLY A 336 13.29 -10.97 1.99
CA GLY A 336 12.37 -11.45 0.96
C GLY A 336 11.05 -10.67 0.93
N MET A 337 10.39 -10.51 2.07
CA MET A 337 9.15 -9.72 2.18
C MET A 337 9.37 -8.25 1.76
N THR A 338 10.51 -7.66 2.13
CA THR A 338 10.85 -6.28 1.78
C THR A 338 10.99 -6.10 0.27
N TRP A 339 11.67 -7.01 -0.43
CA TRP A 339 11.81 -6.95 -1.89
C TRP A 339 10.47 -7.06 -2.61
N LEU A 340 9.58 -7.91 -2.10
CA LEU A 340 8.23 -8.07 -2.64
C LEU A 340 7.40 -6.77 -2.53
N ILE A 341 7.36 -6.17 -1.34
CA ILE A 341 6.64 -4.90 -1.10
C ILE A 341 7.28 -3.75 -1.90
N THR A 342 8.60 -3.76 -2.06
CA THR A 342 9.32 -2.80 -2.90
C THR A 342 8.91 -2.95 -4.37
N GLY A 343 8.85 -4.20 -4.87
CA GLY A 343 8.35 -4.51 -6.21
C GLY A 343 6.95 -3.96 -6.44
N LEU A 344 6.03 -4.19 -5.49
CA LEU A 344 4.66 -3.63 -5.52
C LEU A 344 4.67 -2.10 -5.65
N SER A 345 5.48 -1.42 -4.84
CA SER A 345 5.54 0.05 -4.84
C SER A 345 6.12 0.63 -6.13
N ILE A 346 7.15 -0.02 -6.68
CA ILE A 346 7.69 0.32 -8.02
C ILE A 346 6.61 0.14 -9.08
N GLY A 347 5.83 -0.94 -8.97
CA GLY A 347 4.67 -1.17 -9.81
C GLY A 347 3.68 -0.01 -9.79
N VAL A 348 3.25 0.43 -8.60
CA VAL A 348 2.32 1.55 -8.42
C VAL A 348 2.83 2.79 -9.14
N ALA A 349 4.13 3.10 -8.98
CA ALA A 349 4.76 4.23 -9.62
C ALA A 349 4.77 4.13 -11.16
N ILE A 350 5.15 2.97 -11.70
CA ILE A 350 5.12 2.73 -13.15
C ILE A 350 3.68 2.85 -13.66
N GLY A 351 2.71 2.25 -12.97
CA GLY A 351 1.29 2.28 -13.34
C GLY A 351 0.74 3.69 -13.36
N ALA A 352 0.98 4.49 -12.33
CA ALA A 352 0.51 5.86 -12.24
C ALA A 352 1.12 6.75 -13.33
N ALA A 353 2.45 6.71 -13.53
CA ALA A 353 3.12 7.52 -14.54
C ALA A 353 2.72 7.11 -15.98
N SER A 354 2.74 5.81 -16.27
CA SER A 354 2.46 5.30 -17.63
C SER A 354 1.00 5.44 -18.02
N SER A 355 0.06 5.19 -17.10
CA SER A 355 -1.37 5.42 -17.37
C SER A 355 -1.69 6.90 -17.52
N GLY A 356 -1.13 7.77 -16.67
CA GLY A 356 -1.28 9.22 -16.81
C GLY A 356 -0.81 9.73 -18.17
N TRP A 357 0.39 9.28 -18.60
CA TRP A 357 0.91 9.62 -19.93
C TRP A 357 0.01 9.11 -21.06
N MET A 358 -0.50 7.88 -20.95
CA MET A 358 -1.39 7.30 -21.95
C MET A 358 -2.70 8.09 -22.05
N ILE A 359 -3.29 8.46 -20.91
CA ILE A 359 -4.54 9.22 -20.83
C ILE A 359 -4.39 10.59 -21.50
N ASP A 360 -3.28 11.29 -21.26
CA ASP A 360 -3.03 12.61 -21.84
C ASP A 360 -2.93 12.59 -23.38
N HIS A 361 -2.42 11.50 -23.97
CA HIS A 361 -2.17 11.41 -25.42
C HIS A 361 -3.26 10.65 -26.18
N PHE A 362 -3.93 9.69 -25.53
CA PHE A 362 -4.85 8.74 -26.18
C PHE A 362 -6.22 8.64 -25.48
N GLY A 363 -6.47 9.46 -24.45
CA GLY A 363 -7.75 9.55 -23.73
C GLY A 363 -7.92 8.55 -22.58
N ALA A 364 -8.95 8.75 -21.74
CA ALA A 364 -9.13 8.03 -20.47
C ALA A 364 -9.14 6.49 -20.59
N ALA A 365 -9.78 5.94 -21.62
CA ALA A 365 -9.87 4.49 -21.81
C ALA A 365 -8.51 3.85 -22.14
N SER A 366 -7.56 4.61 -22.66
CA SER A 366 -6.25 4.09 -23.05
C SER A 366 -5.40 3.64 -21.85
N GLY A 367 -5.62 4.23 -20.67
CA GLY A 367 -4.94 3.85 -19.44
C GLY A 367 -5.18 2.38 -19.04
N PHE A 368 -6.33 1.80 -19.43
CA PHE A 368 -6.62 0.39 -19.15
C PHE A 368 -5.74 -0.60 -19.92
N TRP A 369 -5.13 -0.20 -21.05
CA TRP A 369 -4.16 -1.05 -21.75
C TRP A 369 -2.91 -1.32 -20.91
N VAL A 370 -2.53 -0.37 -20.05
CA VAL A 370 -1.44 -0.56 -19.09
C VAL A 370 -1.81 -1.65 -18.07
N ALA A 371 -3.04 -1.63 -17.54
CA ALA A 371 -3.53 -2.67 -16.64
C ALA A 371 -3.62 -4.04 -17.34
N LEU A 372 -4.03 -4.09 -18.62
CA LEU A 372 -4.07 -5.34 -19.38
C LEU A 372 -2.67 -5.93 -19.58
N ALA A 373 -1.69 -5.10 -19.95
CA ALA A 373 -0.29 -5.53 -20.07
C ALA A 373 0.25 -6.06 -18.73
N ALA A 374 -0.07 -5.38 -17.62
CA ALA A 374 0.27 -5.85 -16.28
C ALA A 374 -0.43 -7.18 -15.95
N GLY A 375 -1.71 -7.34 -16.31
CA GLY A 375 -2.45 -8.60 -16.17
C GLY A 375 -1.79 -9.76 -16.91
N ALA A 376 -1.28 -9.52 -18.12
CA ALA A 376 -0.52 -10.53 -18.87
C ALA A 376 0.79 -10.93 -18.16
N VAL A 377 1.50 -9.97 -17.54
CA VAL A 377 2.70 -10.23 -16.74
C VAL A 377 2.35 -11.02 -15.47
N VAL A 378 1.24 -10.70 -14.79
CA VAL A 378 0.73 -11.47 -13.65
C VAL A 378 0.47 -12.92 -14.08
N LEU A 379 -0.24 -13.12 -15.19
CA LEU A 379 -0.55 -14.45 -15.71
C LEU A 379 0.71 -15.25 -16.07
N GLY A 380 1.66 -14.62 -16.76
CA GLY A 380 2.95 -15.23 -17.10
C GLY A 380 3.76 -15.61 -15.86
N SER A 381 3.82 -14.72 -14.86
CA SER A 381 4.52 -14.95 -13.60
C SER A 381 3.87 -16.06 -12.77
N ALA A 382 2.53 -16.09 -12.73
CA ALA A 382 1.76 -17.13 -12.05
C ALA A 382 1.98 -18.51 -12.70
N ALA A 383 1.90 -18.58 -14.03
CA ALA A 383 2.14 -19.82 -14.78
C ALA A 383 3.58 -20.32 -14.64
N PHE A 384 4.56 -19.44 -14.75
CA PHE A 384 5.98 -19.80 -14.60
C PHE A 384 6.33 -20.18 -13.16
N GLY A 385 5.82 -19.42 -12.18
CA GLY A 385 5.96 -19.70 -10.76
C GLY A 385 5.38 -21.06 -10.39
N TYR A 386 4.19 -21.39 -10.87
CA TYR A 386 3.57 -22.71 -10.66
C TYR A 386 4.45 -23.86 -11.16
N ARG A 387 4.97 -23.77 -12.40
CA ARG A 387 5.80 -24.84 -12.99
C ARG A 387 7.12 -25.03 -12.25
N ARG A 388 7.68 -23.96 -11.69
CA ARG A 388 8.97 -23.99 -11.00
C ARG A 388 8.85 -24.40 -9.53
N LEU A 389 7.87 -23.83 -8.82
CA LEU A 389 7.65 -24.08 -7.39
C LEU A 389 6.96 -25.43 -7.16
N GLY A 390 6.12 -25.89 -8.10
CA GLY A 390 5.51 -27.22 -8.05
C GLY A 390 6.49 -28.38 -8.32
N ARG A 391 7.74 -28.09 -8.70
CA ARG A 391 8.79 -29.09 -8.96
C ARG A 391 9.75 -29.32 -7.78
N GLN A 392 9.62 -28.57 -6.68
CA GLN A 392 10.40 -28.86 -5.48
C GLN A 392 9.80 -30.08 -4.78
N PRO A 393 10.55 -31.20 -4.64
CA PRO A 393 10.06 -32.35 -3.87
C PRO A 393 9.81 -31.91 -2.44
N THR A 394 8.70 -32.33 -1.85
CA THR A 394 8.46 -32.25 -0.41
C THR A 394 9.60 -32.96 0.32
N ALA A 395 10.60 -32.20 0.78
CA ALA A 395 11.61 -32.70 1.69
C ALA A 395 10.94 -32.91 3.06
N GLY A 396 10.42 -34.11 3.32
CA GLY A 396 9.75 -34.40 4.60
C GLY A 396 8.87 -35.65 4.64
N SER A 397 9.31 -36.78 4.11
CA SER A 397 8.79 -38.10 4.51
C SER A 397 9.94 -39.10 4.52
N GLY A 398 10.76 -39.04 5.56
CA GLY A 398 11.94 -39.90 5.69
C GLY A 398 12.57 -39.82 7.06
N SER A 399 11.87 -40.32 8.09
CA SER A 399 12.48 -41.00 9.25
C SER A 399 11.40 -41.52 10.21
N ALA A 400 11.02 -42.78 10.03
CA ALA A 400 10.70 -43.67 11.15
C ALA A 400 11.00 -45.09 10.67
N GLN A 401 12.16 -45.59 11.12
CA GLN A 401 12.39 -47.03 11.27
C GLN A 401 11.43 -47.58 12.33
#